data_AF-A0A8D8I9K8-F1
#
_entry.id   AF-A0A8D8I9K8-F1
#
_cell.length_a   1.000
_cell.length_b   1.000
_cell.length_c   1.000
_cell.angle_alpha   90.00
_cell.angle_beta   90.00
_cell.angle_gamma   90.00
#
_symmetry.space_group_name_H-M   'P 1'
#
loop_
_entity.id
_entity.type
_entity.pdbx_description
1 polymer ?
#
loop_
_entity_poly.entity_id
_entity_poly.type
_entity_poly.pdbx_seq_one_letter_code
_entity_poly.pdbx_strand_id
1 'polypeptide(L)'
;DTIDYREKNNVVRNDFMDLLLKLKNTGRLEEAGEEIGKLSFDEIAAQAFIFFNAGFDTSSTAMTYTLYELAMNREAQENARKCVLDIFASNGGQLTYESVANMGYLDQCISETLRKHPPVAILERNADKDYRIPDT
;
A
#
# COMPACT_ATOMS: atom_id res chain seq x y z
N ASP A 1 -9.92 16.46 17.05
CA ASP A 1 -9.55 15.56 18.16
C ASP A 1 -8.14 14.98 18.06
N THR A 2 -7.85 14.00 17.20
CA THR A 2 -6.50 13.38 17.14
C THR A 2 -5.40 14.37 16.72
N ILE A 3 -5.65 15.18 15.68
CA ILE A 3 -4.71 16.20 15.21
C ILE A 3 -4.46 17.24 16.30
N ASP A 4 -5.52 17.84 16.84
CA ASP A 4 -5.41 18.86 17.90
C ASP A 4 -4.68 18.34 19.13
N TYR A 5 -4.93 17.08 19.51
CA TYR A 5 -4.25 16.45 20.62
C TYR A 5 -2.75 16.31 20.35
N ARG A 6 -2.35 15.81 19.17
CA ARG A 6 -0.94 15.63 18.82
C ARG A 6 -0.20 16.97 18.77
N GLU A 7 -0.84 18.00 18.21
CA GLU A 7 -0.25 19.34 18.14
C GLU A 7 -0.12 19.99 19.52
N LYS A 8 -1.16 19.93 20.36
CA LYS A 8 -1.12 20.51 21.72
C LYS A 8 -0.11 19.84 22.64
N ASN A 9 0.10 18.54 22.47
CA ASN A 9 0.96 17.74 23.35
C ASN A 9 2.34 17.43 22.72
N ASN A 10 2.67 18.00 21.55
CA ASN A 10 3.91 17.74 20.82
C ASN A 10 4.21 16.24 20.62
N VAL A 11 3.19 15.45 20.30
CA VAL A 11 3.31 13.99 20.13
C VAL A 11 3.85 13.70 18.73
N VAL A 12 4.98 12.99 18.66
CA VAL A 12 5.59 12.49 17.42
C VAL A 12 5.67 10.96 17.48
N ARG A 13 5.18 10.30 16.44
CA ARG A 13 5.08 8.84 16.26
C ARG A 13 5.73 8.33 14.96
N ASN A 14 6.23 9.22 14.10
CA ASN A 14 6.83 8.92 12.80
C ASN A 14 5.89 8.09 11.90
N ASP A 15 4.60 8.44 11.91
CA ASP A 15 3.57 7.78 11.09
C ASP A 15 3.06 8.70 9.96
N PHE A 16 2.15 8.16 9.14
CA PHE A 16 1.54 8.91 8.04
C PHE A 16 0.86 10.21 8.51
N MET A 17 0.21 10.20 9.68
CA MET A 17 -0.43 11.40 10.22
C MET A 17 0.60 12.47 10.57
N ASP A 18 1.77 12.09 11.08
CA ASP A 18 2.84 13.04 11.34
C ASP A 18 3.41 13.65 10.05
N LEU A 19 3.48 12.89 8.95
CA LEU A 19 3.85 13.44 7.64
C LEU A 19 2.84 14.50 7.19
N LEU A 20 1.54 14.23 7.34
CA LEU A 20 0.49 15.20 7.01
C LEU A 20 0.53 16.44 7.91
N LEU A 21 0.83 16.28 9.20
CA LEU A 21 0.99 17.39 10.14
C LEU A 21 2.24 18.24 9.83
N LYS A 22 3.35 17.60 9.44
CA LYS A 22 4.54 18.32 8.95
C LYS A 22 4.18 19.14 7.72
N LEU A 23 3.52 18.55 6.72
CA LEU A 23 3.05 19.27 5.53
C LEU A 23 2.11 20.43 5.86
N LYS A 24 1.16 20.24 6.79
CA LYS A 24 0.29 21.32 7.29
C LYS A 24 1.08 22.51 7.85
N ASN A 25 2.08 22.22 8.67
CA ASN A 25 2.75 23.24 9.47
C ASN A 25 3.90 23.92 8.71
N THR A 26 4.72 23.15 8.01
CA THR A 26 5.94 23.62 7.33
C THR A 26 5.81 23.70 5.81
N GLY A 27 4.86 22.97 5.22
CA GLY A 27 4.77 22.81 3.75
C GLY A 27 5.94 22.03 3.15
N ARG A 28 6.72 21.33 3.98
CA ARG A 28 7.97 20.65 3.61
C ARG A 28 8.12 19.31 4.31
N LEU A 29 8.68 18.35 3.60
CA LEU A 29 9.19 17.10 4.16
C LEU A 29 10.71 17.13 4.02
N GLU A 30 11.44 16.92 5.11
CA GLU A 30 12.91 17.07 5.15
C GLU A 30 13.63 16.19 4.13
N GLU A 31 13.05 15.04 3.80
CA GLU A 31 13.58 14.09 2.82
C GLU A 31 13.35 14.51 1.35
N ALA A 32 12.40 15.40 1.08
CA ALA A 32 11.99 15.77 -0.28
C ALA A 32 12.79 16.94 -0.87
N GLY A 33 13.50 17.72 -0.06
CA GLY A 33 14.31 18.88 -0.51
C GLY A 33 13.52 20.05 -1.13
N GLU A 34 12.25 19.86 -1.48
CA GLU A 34 11.37 20.83 -2.16
C GLU A 34 10.17 21.25 -1.30
N GLU A 35 9.64 22.44 -1.58
CA GLU A 35 8.42 22.95 -0.96
C GLU A 35 7.20 22.36 -1.66
N ILE A 36 6.48 21.48 -0.95
CA ILE A 36 5.32 20.72 -1.46
C ILE A 36 4.03 21.55 -1.31
N GLY A 37 4.06 22.59 -0.47
CA GLY A 37 2.90 23.43 -0.15
C GLY A 37 2.20 22.99 1.14
N LYS A 38 1.57 23.95 1.82
CA LYS A 38 0.88 23.69 3.09
C LYS A 38 -0.51 23.10 2.85
N LEU A 39 -0.79 21.99 3.54
CA LEU A 39 -2.13 21.39 3.53
C LEU A 39 -3.05 22.09 4.53
N SER A 40 -4.27 22.35 4.10
CA SER A 40 -5.40 22.68 4.96
C SER A 40 -5.88 21.45 5.75
N PHE A 41 -6.72 21.68 6.76
CA PHE A 41 -7.33 20.60 7.52
C PHE A 41 -8.19 19.68 6.63
N ASP A 42 -8.97 20.27 5.71
CA ASP A 42 -9.84 19.52 4.81
C ASP A 42 -9.02 18.65 3.85
N GLU A 43 -7.88 19.15 3.36
CA GLU A 43 -6.96 18.35 2.54
C GLU A 43 -6.33 17.20 3.34
N ILE A 44 -5.95 17.40 4.60
CA ILE A 44 -5.45 16.33 5.46
C ILE A 44 -6.51 15.25 5.67
N ALA A 45 -7.75 15.66 5.96
CA ALA A 45 -8.87 14.75 6.12
C ALA A 45 -9.14 13.95 4.83
N ALA A 46 -9.13 14.63 3.68
CA ALA A 46 -9.28 14.00 2.36
C ALA A 46 -8.15 13.00 2.05
N GLN A 47 -6.89 13.37 2.31
CA GLN A 47 -5.74 12.47 2.12
C GLN A 47 -5.82 11.25 3.02
N ALA A 48 -6.18 11.42 4.30
CA ALA A 48 -6.36 10.31 5.22
C ALA A 48 -7.48 9.35 4.77
N PHE A 49 -8.60 9.91 4.29
CA PHE A 49 -9.72 9.12 3.79
C PHE A 49 -9.35 8.32 2.54
N ILE A 50 -8.74 8.97 1.53
CA ILE A 50 -8.36 8.32 0.28
C ILE A 50 -7.27 7.27 0.54
N PHE A 51 -6.26 7.58 1.37
CA PHE A 51 -5.20 6.63 1.71
C PHE A 51 -5.78 5.35 2.34
N PHE A 52 -6.71 5.51 3.28
CA PHE A 52 -7.39 4.37 3.88
C PHE A 52 -8.22 3.59 2.85
N ASN A 53 -9.06 4.26 2.07
CA ASN A 53 -9.94 3.59 1.13
C ASN A 53 -9.18 2.87 0.02
N ALA A 54 -8.24 3.56 -0.63
CA ALA A 54 -7.41 3.01 -1.71
C ALA A 54 -6.51 1.87 -1.21
N GLY A 55 -5.97 1.98 0.00
CA GLY A 55 -5.16 0.92 0.61
C GLY A 55 -5.99 -0.28 1.09
N PHE A 56 -7.21 -0.06 1.57
CA PHE A 56 -8.06 -1.10 2.13
C PHE A 56 -8.71 -1.96 1.06
N ASP A 57 -9.45 -1.36 0.13
CA ASP A 57 -10.28 -2.11 -0.83
C ASP A 57 -9.41 -2.96 -1.78
N THR A 58 -8.34 -2.37 -2.30
CA THR A 58 -7.40 -3.06 -3.20
C THR A 58 -6.66 -4.20 -2.49
N SER A 59 -6.09 -3.95 -1.31
CA SER A 59 -5.32 -4.96 -0.57
C SER A 59 -6.21 -6.08 -0.03
N SER A 60 -7.40 -5.76 0.48
CA SER A 60 -8.34 -6.77 0.98
C SER A 60 -8.85 -7.68 -0.14
N THR A 61 -9.12 -7.12 -1.33
CA THR A 61 -9.47 -7.89 -2.52
C THR A 61 -8.32 -8.81 -2.95
N ALA A 62 -7.09 -8.28 -3.03
CA ALA A 62 -5.91 -9.07 -3.38
C ALA A 62 -5.67 -10.23 -2.39
N MET A 63 -5.76 -9.96 -1.07
CA MET A 63 -5.65 -11.01 -0.04
C MET A 63 -6.76 -12.06 -0.16
N THR A 64 -8.00 -11.63 -0.36
CA THR A 64 -9.16 -12.53 -0.46
C THR A 64 -9.00 -13.50 -1.62
N TYR A 65 -8.66 -13.01 -2.81
CA TYR A 65 -8.45 -13.88 -3.96
C TYR A 65 -7.19 -14.73 -3.84
N THR A 66 -6.12 -14.23 -3.20
CA THR A 66 -4.90 -15.03 -2.99
C THR A 66 -5.22 -16.23 -2.10
N LEU A 67 -5.97 -16.01 -1.02
CA LEU A 67 -6.40 -17.10 -0.13
C LEU A 67 -7.36 -18.06 -0.83
N TYR A 68 -8.27 -17.55 -1.66
CA TYR A 68 -9.17 -18.38 -2.47
C TYR A 68 -8.40 -19.28 -3.44
N GLU A 69 -7.46 -18.74 -4.22
CA GLU A 69 -6.65 -19.50 -5.18
C GLU A 69 -5.78 -20.56 -4.48
N LEU A 70 -5.19 -20.23 -3.33
CA LEU A 70 -4.44 -21.19 -2.51
C LEU A 70 -5.36 -22.29 -1.95
N ALA A 71 -6.56 -21.96 -1.48
CA ALA A 71 -7.52 -22.95 -0.98
C ALA A 71 -7.97 -23.93 -2.09
N MET A 72 -8.05 -23.46 -3.33
CA MET A 72 -8.39 -24.27 -4.50
C MET A 72 -7.20 -25.08 -5.04
N ASN A 73 -5.97 -24.75 -4.67
CA ASN A 73 -4.74 -25.42 -5.11
C ASN A 73 -3.88 -25.82 -3.91
N ARG A 74 -4.11 -27.05 -3.43
CA ARG A 74 -3.39 -27.61 -2.27
C ARG A 74 -1.88 -27.63 -2.45
N GLU A 75 -1.37 -27.95 -3.64
CA GLU A 75 0.08 -27.98 -3.89
C GLU A 75 0.69 -26.57 -3.73
N ALA A 76 0.06 -25.56 -4.33
CA ALA A 76 0.49 -24.17 -4.18
C ALA A 76 0.40 -23.70 -2.72
N GLN A 77 -0.66 -24.09 -2.00
CA GLN A 77 -0.81 -23.79 -0.58
C GLN A 77 0.31 -24.37 0.28
N GLU A 78 0.66 -25.64 0.09
CA GLU A 78 1.74 -26.28 0.85
C GLU A 78 3.10 -25.65 0.51
N ASN A 79 3.35 -25.32 -0.76
CA ASN A 79 4.57 -24.62 -1.19
C ASN A 79 4.68 -23.21 -0.60
N ALA A 80 3.58 -22.44 -0.58
CA ALA A 80 3.53 -21.12 0.03
C ALA A 80 3.76 -21.20 1.54
N ARG A 81 3.11 -22.15 2.23
CA ARG A 81 3.34 -22.39 3.65
C ARG A 81 4.78 -22.76 3.93
N LYS A 82 5.37 -23.66 3.14
CA LYS A 82 6.78 -24.04 3.26
C LYS A 82 7.70 -22.84 3.08
N CYS A 83 7.45 -21.99 2.07
CA CYS A 83 8.21 -20.76 1.86
C CYS A 83 8.21 -19.86 3.11
N VAL A 84 7.04 -19.64 3.73
CA VAL A 84 6.96 -18.85 4.97
C VAL A 84 7.72 -19.51 6.11
N LEU A 85 7.58 -20.82 6.31
CA LEU A 85 8.25 -21.55 7.39
C LEU A 85 9.77 -21.58 7.23
N ASP A 86 10.26 -21.80 6.02
CA ASP A 86 11.70 -21.85 5.71
C ASP A 86 12.35 -20.49 5.97
N ILE A 87 11.71 -19.40 5.50
CA ILE A 87 12.18 -18.03 5.76
C ILE A 87 12.14 -17.70 7.26
N PHE A 88 11.03 -18.01 7.94
CA PHE A 88 10.88 -17.78 9.37
C PHE A 88 11.95 -18.51 10.19
N ALA A 89 12.21 -19.79 9.88
CA ALA A 89 13.26 -20.57 10.53
C ALA A 89 14.67 -20.01 10.25
N SER A 90 14.94 -19.62 9.00
CA SER A 90 16.24 -19.05 8.61
C SER A 90 16.51 -17.69 9.27
N ASN A 91 15.45 -16.96 9.63
CA ASN A 91 15.52 -15.65 10.29
C ASN A 91 15.35 -15.73 11.83
N GLY A 92 15.74 -16.85 12.44
CA GLY A 92 15.74 -17.00 13.91
C GLY A 92 14.35 -16.98 14.54
N GLY A 93 13.31 -17.34 13.80
CA GLY A 93 11.93 -17.30 14.27
C GLY A 93 11.36 -15.89 14.39
N GLN A 94 11.85 -14.95 13.59
CA GLN A 94 11.36 -13.57 13.56
C GLN A 94 10.88 -13.20 12.16
N LEU A 95 9.81 -12.40 12.10
CA LEU A 95 9.37 -11.73 10.87
C LEU A 95 9.86 -10.29 10.92
N THR A 96 10.88 -10.00 10.11
CA THR A 96 11.35 -8.64 9.83
C THR A 96 10.92 -8.20 8.44
N TYR A 97 11.03 -6.91 8.14
CA TYR A 97 10.76 -6.35 6.82
C TYR A 97 11.55 -7.08 5.73
N GLU A 98 12.84 -7.31 5.96
CA GLU A 98 13.74 -8.00 5.04
C GLU A 98 13.35 -9.47 4.86
N SER A 99 12.94 -10.15 5.94
CA SER A 99 12.51 -11.55 5.83
C SER A 99 11.24 -11.69 4.99
N VAL A 100 10.26 -10.80 5.16
CA VAL A 100 9.02 -10.83 4.37
C VAL A 100 9.31 -10.54 2.90
N ALA A 101 10.19 -9.58 2.62
CA ALA A 101 10.64 -9.26 1.26
C ALA A 101 11.34 -10.45 0.56
N ASN A 102 11.88 -11.41 1.32
CA ASN A 102 12.54 -12.60 0.79
C ASN A 102 11.60 -13.80 0.57
N MET A 103 10.29 -13.65 0.76
CA MET A 103 9.30 -14.73 0.54
C MET A 103 8.91 -14.86 -0.95
N GLY A 104 9.88 -15.19 -1.80
CA GLY A 104 9.71 -15.14 -3.26
C GLY A 104 8.55 -15.98 -3.82
N TYR A 105 8.26 -17.16 -3.26
CA TYR A 105 7.13 -17.97 -3.74
C TYR A 105 5.77 -17.38 -3.34
N LEU A 106 5.67 -16.80 -2.15
CA LEU A 106 4.46 -16.12 -1.70
C LEU A 106 4.18 -14.88 -2.57
N ASP A 107 5.22 -14.12 -2.90
CA ASP A 107 5.14 -12.97 -3.82
C ASP A 107 4.66 -13.38 -5.22
N GLN A 108 5.13 -14.53 -5.74
CA GLN A 108 4.63 -15.10 -7.00
C GLN A 108 3.15 -15.48 -6.91
N CYS A 109 2.68 -16.03 -5.78
CA CYS A 109 1.27 -16.35 -5.57
C CYS A 109 0.39 -15.09 -5.59
N ILE A 110 0.84 -14.01 -4.94
CA ILE A 110 0.13 -12.71 -4.93
C ILE A 110 0.13 -12.12 -6.34
N SER A 111 1.28 -12.15 -7.04
CA SER A 111 1.42 -11.65 -8.40
C SER A 111 0.51 -12.38 -9.40
N GLU A 112 0.45 -13.71 -9.33
CA GLU A 112 -0.43 -14.51 -10.20
C GLU A 112 -1.91 -14.28 -9.86
N THR A 113 -2.23 -14.06 -8.59
CA THR A 113 -3.58 -13.65 -8.17
C THR A 113 -3.95 -12.30 -8.77
N LEU A 114 -3.07 -11.29 -8.69
CA LEU A 114 -3.31 -9.96 -9.27
C LEU A 114 -3.43 -10.00 -10.79
N ARG A 115 -2.72 -10.93 -11.46
CA ARG A 115 -2.86 -11.17 -12.90
C ARG A 115 -4.24 -11.72 -13.26
N LYS A 116 -4.84 -12.58 -12.43
CA LYS A 116 -6.15 -13.21 -12.65
C LYS A 116 -7.32 -12.35 -12.18
N HIS A 117 -7.15 -11.68 -11.03
CA HIS A 117 -8.18 -10.96 -10.28
C HIS A 117 -7.68 -9.56 -9.90
N PRO A 118 -7.41 -8.67 -10.88
CA PRO A 118 -6.95 -7.32 -10.58
C PRO A 118 -8.04 -6.54 -9.85
N PRO A 119 -7.76 -5.93 -8.67
CA PRO A 119 -8.76 -5.11 -7.96
C PRO A 119 -9.26 -3.93 -8.79
N VAL A 120 -8.42 -3.39 -9.68
CA VAL A 120 -8.78 -2.33 -10.63
C VAL A 120 -8.48 -2.81 -12.04
N ALA A 121 -9.53 -3.25 -12.75
CA ALA A 121 -9.38 -3.83 -14.09
C ALA A 121 -9.25 -2.78 -15.22
N ILE A 122 -9.78 -1.57 -15.00
CA ILE A 122 -9.85 -0.52 -16.03
C ILE A 122 -9.38 0.79 -15.42
N LEU A 123 -8.48 1.48 -16.15
CA LEU A 123 -8.03 2.83 -15.82
C LEU A 123 -8.47 3.77 -16.94
N GLU A 124 -9.43 4.62 -16.64
CA GLU A 124 -10.04 5.52 -17.63
C GLU A 124 -9.28 6.85 -17.72
N ARG A 125 -9.35 7.50 -18.88
CA ARG A 125 -8.83 8.84 -19.13
C ARG A 125 -9.82 9.60 -19.99
N ASN A 126 -9.96 10.90 -19.72
CA ASN A 126 -10.66 11.82 -20.61
C ASN A 126 -9.64 12.53 -21.50
N ALA A 127 -9.82 12.45 -22.82
CA ALA A 127 -8.94 13.13 -23.76
C ALA A 127 -9.22 14.64 -23.74
N ASP A 128 -8.19 15.44 -23.43
CA ASP A 128 -8.27 16.91 -23.46
C ASP A 128 -8.27 17.46 -24.90
N LYS A 129 -7.75 16.68 -25.85
CA LYS A 129 -7.66 17.02 -27.28
C LYS A 129 -7.92 15.77 -28.11
N ASP A 130 -8.39 15.98 -29.33
CA ASP A 130 -8.57 14.91 -30.31
C ASP A 130 -7.26 14.11 -30.46
N TYR A 131 -7.36 12.81 -30.27
CA TYR A 131 -6.25 11.88 -30.37
C TYR A 131 -6.49 10.90 -31.51
N ARG A 132 -5.59 10.91 -32.50
CA ARG A 132 -5.60 9.91 -33.57
C ARG A 132 -4.90 8.66 -33.06
N ILE A 133 -5.63 7.55 -32.97
CA ILE A 133 -5.06 6.26 -32.62
C ILE A 133 -4.05 5.88 -33.73
N PRO A 134 -2.80 5.53 -33.38
CA PRO A 134 -1.83 5.08 -34.37
C PRO A 134 -2.41 3.99 -35.26
N ASP A 135 -2.15 4.08 -36.57
CA ASP A 135 -2.60 3.12 -37.59
C ASP A 135 -4.13 3.03 -37.79
N THR A 136 -4.89 4.06 -37.37
CA THR A 136 -6.30 4.29 -37.75
C THR A 136 -6.45 5.54 -38.63
#